data_AF-A0A2H0K6U5-F1
#
_entry.id   AF-A0A2H0K6U5-F1
#
_cell.length_a   1.000
_cell.length_b   1.000
_cell.length_c   1.000
_cell.angle_alpha   90.00
_cell.angle_beta   90.00
_cell.angle_gamma   90.00
#
_symmetry.space_group_name_H-M   'P 1'
#
loop_
_entity.id
_entity.type
_entity.pdbx_description
1 polymer ?
#
loop_
_entity_poly.entity_id
_entity_poly.type
_entity_poly.pdbx_seq_one_letter_code
_entity_poly.pdbx_strand_id
1 'polypeptide(L)'
;MINFGQYMTDAEYTAVVPEIKFENNCYFSPNGQPTFGFGSANGGTRGVLGSIFSLAQWRSSPFFNDINSVVADPLFVNAGAGDFRLQPGSPCSAMGAL
;
A
#
# COMPACT_ATOMS: atom_id res chain seq x y z
N MET A 1 2.34 -8.28 3.46
CA MET A 1 2.14 -7.00 4.16
C MET A 1 3.09 -5.98 3.56
N ILE A 2 2.58 -4.81 3.19
CA ILE A 2 3.37 -3.63 2.83
C ILE A 2 3.47 -2.78 4.10
N ASN A 3 4.66 -2.33 4.48
CA ASN A 3 4.85 -1.58 5.74
C ASN A 3 5.54 -0.25 5.48
N PHE A 4 4.90 0.83 5.94
CA PHE A 4 5.37 2.20 5.82
C PHE A 4 5.66 2.74 7.23
N GLY A 5 6.95 2.91 7.54
CA GLY A 5 7.36 3.45 8.84
C GLY A 5 6.89 2.57 10.01
N GLN A 6 7.47 1.38 10.16
CA GLN A 6 7.05 0.40 11.16
C GLN A 6 7.15 0.90 12.61
N TYR A 7 8.06 1.85 12.89
CA TYR A 7 8.31 2.39 14.23
C TYR A 7 8.27 3.92 14.18
N MET A 8 7.17 4.52 14.61
CA MET A 8 7.00 5.97 14.61
C MET A 8 6.31 6.42 15.89
N THR A 9 6.72 7.54 16.46
CA THR A 9 5.96 8.19 17.52
C THR A 9 4.66 8.76 16.98
N ASP A 10 3.68 9.06 17.85
CA ASP A 10 2.44 9.71 17.40
C ASP A 10 2.72 11.09 16.78
N ALA A 11 3.75 11.79 17.25
CA ALA A 11 4.21 13.05 16.65
C ALA A 11 4.73 12.84 15.22
N GLU A 12 5.55 11.81 15.00
CA GLU A 12 6.02 11.45 13.64
C GLU A 12 4.87 10.97 12.77
N TYR A 13 3.91 10.20 13.31
CA TYR A 13 2.70 9.80 12.59
C TYR A 13 1.94 11.02 12.09
N THR A 14 1.64 11.96 12.97
CA THR A 14 0.89 13.18 12.62
C THR A 14 1.64 14.06 11.64
N ALA A 15 2.98 14.15 11.74
CA ALA A 15 3.79 14.94 10.82
C ALA A 15 3.85 14.32 9.41
N VAL A 16 4.00 13.00 9.32
CA VAL A 16 4.28 12.31 8.06
C VAL A 16 3.01 12.03 7.25
N VAL A 17 1.91 11.68 7.91
CA VAL A 17 0.64 11.35 7.25
C VAL A 17 0.19 12.35 6.18
N PRO A 18 0.14 13.68 6.43
CA PRO A 18 -0.31 14.64 5.43
C PRO A 18 0.67 14.80 4.25
N GLU A 19 1.93 14.38 4.40
CA GLU A 19 2.95 14.51 3.37
C GLU A 19 2.93 13.34 2.38
N ILE A 20 2.34 12.20 2.75
CA ILE A 20 2.38 11.02 1.90
C ILE A 20 1.13 10.94 1.02
N LYS A 21 1.38 10.66 -0.26
CA LYS A 21 0.37 10.36 -1.27
C LYS A 21 0.54 8.91 -1.68
N PHE A 22 -0.37 8.04 -1.23
CA PHE A 22 -0.53 6.71 -1.79
C PHE A 22 -1.73 6.78 -2.71
N GLU A 23 -1.53 6.77 -4.02
CA GLU A 23 -2.68 6.82 -4.94
C GLU A 23 -2.38 6.09 -6.25
N ASN A 24 -3.43 5.49 -6.82
CA ASN A 24 -3.41 4.85 -8.13
C ASN A 24 -2.34 3.76 -8.27
N ASN A 25 -2.14 2.94 -7.24
CA ASN A 25 -1.21 1.81 -7.26
C ASN A 25 -1.92 0.50 -7.58
N CYS A 26 -1.20 -0.40 -8.25
CA CYS A 26 -1.64 -1.78 -8.45
C CYS A 26 -0.88 -2.70 -7.50
N TYR A 27 -1.58 -3.25 -6.52
CA TYR A 27 -0.98 -4.18 -5.56
C TYR A 27 -1.26 -5.62 -5.98
N PHE A 28 -0.21 -6.44 -6.03
CA PHE A 28 -0.31 -7.86 -6.34
C PHE A 28 0.23 -8.69 -5.19
N SER A 29 -0.51 -9.74 -4.83
CA SER A 29 -0.07 -10.74 -3.86
C SER A 29 -0.58 -12.10 -4.32
N PRO A 30 0.30 -13.06 -4.63
CA PRO A 30 -0.11 -14.41 -5.02
C PRO A 30 -0.73 -15.20 -3.86
N ASN A 31 -0.54 -14.73 -2.62
CA ASN A 31 -0.89 -15.45 -1.39
C ASN A 31 -2.03 -14.77 -0.61
N GLY A 32 -3.01 -14.20 -1.29
CA GLY A 32 -4.19 -13.56 -0.69
C GLY A 32 -4.11 -12.03 -0.65
N GLN A 33 -5.09 -11.40 0.00
CA GLN A 33 -5.22 -9.94 0.01
C GLN A 33 -4.06 -9.28 0.78
N PRO A 34 -3.39 -8.26 0.22
CA PRO A 34 -2.35 -7.54 0.92
C PRO A 34 -2.95 -6.73 2.08
N THR A 35 -2.11 -6.53 3.09
CA THR A 35 -2.36 -5.60 4.20
C THR A 35 -1.34 -4.49 4.20
N PHE A 36 -1.74 -3.33 4.69
CA PHE A 36 -0.99 -2.08 4.66
C PHE A 36 -0.72 -1.62 6.10
N GLY A 37 0.55 -1.64 6.51
CA GLY A 37 0.98 -1.15 7.82
C GLY A 37 1.44 0.30 7.71
N PHE A 38 1.00 1.14 8.64
CA PHE A 38 1.55 2.48 8.83
C PHE A 38 1.75 2.73 10.32
N GLY A 39 2.99 2.89 10.78
CA GLY A 39 3.28 2.92 12.23
C GLY A 39 2.96 1.60 12.96
N SER A 40 2.83 0.48 12.23
CA SER A 40 2.12 -0.70 12.71
C SER A 40 2.79 -1.47 13.86
N ALA A 41 4.08 -1.26 14.13
CA ALA A 41 4.79 -1.89 15.25
C ALA A 41 5.01 -0.95 16.44
N ASN A 42 4.20 0.10 16.54
CA ASN A 42 4.11 0.90 17.75
C ASN A 42 3.40 0.09 18.84
N GLY A 43 4.17 -0.69 19.61
CA GLY A 43 3.68 -1.51 20.72
C GLY A 43 3.18 -0.70 21.93
N GLY A 44 2.45 0.39 21.71
CA GLY A 44 1.90 1.29 22.74
C GLY A 44 2.91 2.22 23.42
N THR A 45 4.18 1.82 23.56
CA THR A 45 5.19 2.64 24.26
C THR A 45 5.73 3.80 23.43
N ARG A 46 5.78 3.68 22.09
CA ARG A 46 6.25 4.75 21.18
C ARG A 46 5.11 5.62 20.65
N GLY A 47 3.92 5.05 20.48
CA GLY A 47 2.73 5.70 19.95
C GLY A 47 1.57 4.70 19.88
N VAL A 48 0.36 5.19 19.60
CA VAL A 48 -0.87 4.40 19.51
C VAL A 48 -1.64 4.61 18.20
N LEU A 49 -1.24 5.57 17.36
CA LEU A 49 -1.97 5.89 16.12
C LEU A 49 -1.70 4.92 14.96
N GLY A 50 -0.59 4.19 14.99
CA GLY A 50 -0.21 3.26 13.92
C GLY A 50 -1.02 1.96 13.92
N SER A 51 -1.25 1.39 12.72
CA SER A 51 -2.07 0.17 12.58
C SER A 51 -1.80 -0.58 11.27
N ILE A 52 -2.47 -1.73 11.11
CA ILE A 52 -2.54 -2.53 9.89
C ILE A 52 -3.94 -2.40 9.29
N PHE A 53 -4.02 -2.07 8.01
CA PHE A 53 -5.24 -1.82 7.27
C PHE A 53 -5.42 -2.86 6.16
N SER A 54 -6.65 -3.27 5.90
CA SER A 54 -7.05 -3.84 4.60
C SER A 54 -7.08 -2.75 3.53
N LEU A 55 -7.10 -3.11 2.25
CA LEU A 55 -7.25 -2.11 1.17
C LEU A 55 -8.50 -1.26 1.39
N ALA A 56 -9.63 -1.85 1.75
CA ALA A 56 -10.87 -1.09 1.97
C ALA A 56 -10.70 -0.02 3.06
N GLN A 57 -10.05 -0.37 4.17
CA GLN A 57 -9.76 0.59 5.25
C GLN A 57 -8.76 1.66 4.82
N TRP A 58 -7.74 1.27 4.06
CA TRP A 58 -6.73 2.17 3.52
C TRP A 58 -7.36 3.23 2.60
N ARG A 59 -8.21 2.82 1.65
CA ARG A 59 -8.93 3.71 0.72
C ARG A 59 -9.95 4.60 1.41
N SER A 60 -10.52 4.12 2.53
CA SER A 60 -11.52 4.88 3.32
C SER A 60 -10.87 5.84 4.32
N SER A 61 -9.55 5.80 4.47
CA SER A 61 -8.83 6.66 5.40
C SER A 61 -8.82 8.11 4.88
N PRO A 62 -9.24 9.10 5.69
CA PRO A 62 -9.13 10.51 5.31
C PRO A 62 -7.67 10.99 5.20
N PHE A 63 -6.74 10.17 5.70
CA PHE A 63 -5.33 10.48 5.81
C PHE A 63 -4.52 10.05 4.59
N PHE A 64 -4.78 8.84 4.08
CA PHE A 64 -3.98 8.27 2.98
C PHE A 64 -4.50 8.69 1.60
N ASN A 65 -5.78 9.07 1.50
CA ASN A 65 -6.46 9.49 0.27
C ASN A 65 -6.28 8.54 -0.92
N ASP A 66 -6.07 7.25 -0.66
CA ASP A 66 -5.80 6.27 -1.69
C ASP A 66 -7.08 5.76 -2.34
N ILE A 67 -7.79 6.59 -3.10
CA ILE A 67 -9.12 6.18 -3.60
C ILE A 67 -9.05 5.28 -4.83
N ASN A 68 -7.94 5.32 -5.57
CA ASN A 68 -7.79 4.71 -6.90
C ASN A 68 -6.96 3.42 -6.91
N SER A 69 -6.28 3.06 -5.82
CA SER A 69 -5.52 1.80 -5.82
C SER A 69 -6.40 0.56 -5.85
N VAL A 70 -5.88 -0.50 -6.47
CA VAL A 70 -6.56 -1.79 -6.62
C VAL A 70 -5.65 -2.94 -6.21
N VAL A 71 -6.27 -4.07 -5.88
CA VAL A 71 -5.59 -5.36 -5.80
C VAL A 71 -6.00 -6.17 -7.02
N ALA A 72 -5.05 -6.45 -7.91
CA ALA A 72 -5.31 -7.14 -9.16
C ALA A 72 -4.07 -7.91 -9.63
N ASP A 73 -4.29 -8.89 -10.51
CA ASP A 73 -3.21 -9.57 -11.22
C ASP A 73 -2.62 -8.62 -12.28
N PRO A 74 -1.31 -8.32 -12.25
CA PRO A 74 -0.67 -7.46 -13.23
C PRO A 74 -0.57 -8.07 -14.63
N LEU A 75 -0.88 -9.36 -14.79
CA LEU A 75 -0.77 -10.09 -16.05
C LEU A 75 0.64 -9.95 -16.64
N PHE A 76 1.65 -10.35 -15.88
CA PHE A 76 3.03 -10.37 -16.37
C PHE A 76 3.19 -11.33 -17.55
N VAL A 77 4.06 -11.01 -18.50
CA VAL A 77 4.32 -11.87 -19.67
C VAL A 77 4.89 -13.22 -19.24
N ASN A 78 5.89 -13.24 -18.35
CA ASN A 78 6.43 -14.48 -17.79
C ASN A 78 7.18 -14.23 -16.47
N ALA A 79 6.42 -14.04 -15.38
CA ALA A 79 6.99 -13.79 -14.05
C ALA A 79 7.92 -14.92 -13.56
N GLY A 80 7.64 -16.18 -13.93
CA GLY A 80 8.48 -17.34 -13.56
C GLY A 80 9.87 -17.34 -14.19
N ALA A 81 10.02 -16.68 -15.35
CA ALA A 81 11.31 -16.44 -16.00
C ALA A 81 11.88 -15.04 -15.74
N GLY A 82 11.25 -14.24 -14.86
CA GLY A 82 11.67 -12.87 -14.53
C GLY A 82 11.21 -11.78 -15.52
N ASP A 83 10.32 -12.10 -16.46
CA ASP A 83 9.73 -11.13 -17.37
C ASP A 83 8.47 -10.48 -16.75
N PHE A 84 8.69 -9.37 -16.06
CA PHE A 84 7.65 -8.58 -15.39
C PHE A 84 7.06 -7.46 -16.26
N ARG A 85 7.22 -7.53 -17.58
CA ARG A 85 6.47 -6.64 -18.48
C ARG A 85 4.99 -6.98 -18.38
N LEU A 86 4.14 -5.96 -18.42
CA LEU A 86 2.69 -6.13 -18.42
C LEU A 86 2.21 -6.60 -19.79
N GLN A 87 1.28 -7.53 -19.82
CA GLN A 87 0.53 -7.88 -21.03
C GLN A 87 -0.43 -6.73 -21.42
N PRO A 88 -0.76 -6.59 -22.72
CA PRO A 88 -1.83 -5.70 -23.15
C PRO A 88 -3.14 -5.98 -22.40
N GLY A 89 -3.81 -4.93 -21.93
CA GLY A 89 -5.04 -5.06 -21.15
C GLY A 89 -4.84 -5.35 -19.66
N SER A 90 -3.59 -5.35 -19.16
CA SER A 90 -3.32 -5.42 -17.73
C SER A 90 -4.10 -4.35 -16.96
N PRO A 91 -4.78 -4.69 -15.86
CA PRO A 91 -5.47 -3.73 -15.00
C PRO A 91 -4.48 -2.74 -14.36
N CYS A 92 -3.19 -3.09 -14.29
CA CYS A 92 -2.14 -2.24 -13.73
C CYS A 92 -1.50 -1.29 -14.77
N SER A 93 -1.93 -1.32 -16.03
CA SER A 93 -1.24 -0.65 -17.15
C SER A 93 -1.16 0.88 -17.06
N ALA A 94 -2.08 1.53 -16.34
CA ALA A 94 -2.11 2.97 -16.11
C ALA A 94 -1.94 3.34 -14.62
N MET A 95 -1.31 2.45 -13.85
CA MET A 95 -1.15 2.57 -12.40
C MET A 95 0.33 2.69 -12.01
N GLY A 96 0.58 3.20 -10.81
CA GLY A 96 1.90 3.54 -10.29
C GLY A 96 2.22 5.03 -10.46
N ALA A 97 3.34 5.44 -9.88
CA ALA A 97 3.86 6.78 -10.06
C ALA A 97 4.46 6.93 -11.46
N LEU A 98 4.20 8.08 -12.11
CA LEU A 98 4.92 8.57 -13.28
C LEU A 98 6.29 9.13 -12.88
#